data_AF-A0AAV8X0V3-F1
#
_entry.id   AF-A0AAV8X0V3-F1
#
_cell.length_a   1.000
_cell.length_b   1.000
_cell.length_c   1.000
_cell.angle_alpha   90.00
_cell.angle_beta   90.00
_cell.angle_gamma   90.00
#
_symmetry.space_group_name_H-M   'P 1'
#
loop_
_entity.id
_entity.type
_entity.pdbx_description
1 polymer ?
#
loop_
_entity_poly.entity_id
_entity_poly.type
_entity_poly.pdbx_seq_one_letter_code
_entity_poly.pdbx_strand_id
1 'polypeptide(L)'
;MKVVFVFLCAIVGILAQNILVVEELKLQHIHDECQADPATYVDHELLHDLAANIDNPQVGAHMLCESTKVGLQTENGDLDFEMIKSKIALTVKDEEKVNFLVGECAIQKKTPQKTAINLFMCLDKNGVTYFHEF
;
A
#
# COMPACT_ATOMS: atom_id res chain seq x y z
N MET A 1 18.59 -43.96 -22.36
CA MET A 1 19.11 -42.79 -21.64
C MET A 1 18.44 -41.54 -22.18
N LYS A 2 17.57 -40.88 -21.40
CA LYS A 2 17.05 -39.51 -21.59
C LYS A 2 16.06 -39.23 -20.45
N VAL A 3 16.56 -38.85 -19.29
CA VAL A 3 15.75 -38.21 -18.24
C VAL A 3 16.49 -36.90 -17.94
N VAL A 4 16.17 -35.89 -18.73
CA VAL A 4 16.79 -34.58 -18.69
C VAL A 4 15.74 -33.62 -18.12
N PHE A 5 16.04 -33.10 -16.93
CA PHE A 5 15.62 -31.80 -16.39
C PHE A 5 14.12 -31.48 -16.34
N VAL A 6 13.46 -31.77 -15.22
CA VAL A 6 12.14 -31.18 -14.87
C VAL A 6 12.12 -30.63 -13.42
N PHE A 7 13.27 -30.31 -12.83
CA PHE A 7 13.34 -29.86 -11.41
C PHE A 7 13.75 -28.39 -11.20
N LEU A 8 13.86 -27.57 -12.25
CA LEU A 8 14.35 -26.18 -12.10
C LEU A 8 13.25 -25.11 -11.98
N CYS A 9 11.97 -25.43 -12.24
CA CYS A 9 10.91 -24.40 -12.22
C CYS A 9 10.24 -24.20 -10.85
N ALA A 10 10.41 -25.10 -9.88
CA ALA A 10 9.69 -25.04 -8.61
C ALA A 10 10.33 -24.09 -7.57
N ILE A 11 11.59 -23.67 -7.75
CA ILE A 11 12.33 -22.89 -6.73
C ILE A 11 11.97 -21.39 -6.82
N VAL A 12 11.57 -20.89 -7.99
CA VAL A 12 11.32 -19.45 -8.21
C VAL A 12 10.03 -18.98 -7.50
N GLY A 13 9.03 -19.85 -7.35
CA GLY A 13 7.77 -19.48 -6.69
C GLY A 13 7.87 -19.21 -5.19
N ILE A 14 8.84 -19.82 -4.50
CA ILE A 14 8.97 -19.75 -3.04
C ILE A 14 9.49 -18.37 -2.57
N LEU A 15 10.30 -17.68 -3.40
CA LEU A 15 10.93 -16.42 -2.99
C LEU A 15 9.95 -15.24 -2.96
N ALA A 16 9.03 -15.15 -3.93
CA ALA A 16 8.11 -14.01 -4.03
C ALA A 16 7.06 -13.99 -2.91
N GLN A 17 6.58 -15.15 -2.46
CA GLN A 17 5.61 -15.25 -1.37
C GLN A 17 6.20 -14.77 -0.04
N ASN A 18 7.48 -15.02 0.22
CA ASN A 18 8.13 -14.57 1.45
C ASN A 18 8.26 -13.04 1.53
N ILE A 19 8.44 -12.35 0.40
CA ILE A 19 8.58 -10.89 0.39
C ILE A 19 7.25 -10.21 0.73
N LEU A 20 6.14 -10.67 0.15
CA LEU A 20 4.83 -10.08 0.40
C LEU A 20 4.41 -10.26 1.87
N VAL A 21 4.62 -11.45 2.45
CA VAL A 21 4.34 -11.69 3.88
C VAL A 21 5.15 -10.78 4.79
N VAL A 22 6.43 -10.54 4.47
CA VAL A 22 7.27 -9.60 5.25
C VAL A 22 6.75 -8.18 5.13
N GLU A 23 6.25 -7.79 3.96
CA GLU A 23 5.65 -6.47 3.76
C GLU A 23 4.34 -6.32 4.54
N GLU A 24 3.43 -7.29 4.48
CA GLU A 24 2.18 -7.29 5.24
C GLU A 24 2.43 -7.19 6.75
N LEU A 25 3.40 -7.94 7.29
CA LEU A 25 3.80 -7.84 8.70
C LEU A 25 4.34 -6.45 9.06
N LYS A 26 5.09 -5.83 8.15
CA LYS A 26 5.58 -4.46 8.36
C LYS A 26 4.43 -3.46 8.35
N LEU A 27 3.46 -3.64 7.45
CA LEU A 27 2.28 -2.78 7.37
C LEU A 27 1.42 -2.91 8.63
N GLN A 28 1.18 -4.12 9.13
CA GLN A 28 0.49 -4.33 10.40
C GLN A 28 1.20 -3.60 11.56
N HIS A 29 2.53 -3.70 11.63
CA HIS A 29 3.28 -3.00 12.67
C HIS A 29 3.14 -1.48 12.57
N ILE A 30 3.15 -0.94 11.34
CA ILE A 30 2.93 0.50 11.10
C ILE A 30 1.52 0.91 11.50
N HIS A 31 0.51 0.11 11.16
CA HIS A 31 -0.88 0.33 11.56
C HIS A 31 -1.01 0.39 13.09
N ASP A 32 -0.44 -0.61 13.79
CA ASP A 32 -0.44 -0.66 15.25
C ASP A 32 0.26 0.56 15.88
N GLU A 33 1.37 1.02 15.30
CA GLU A 33 2.05 2.24 15.72
C GLU A 33 1.16 3.48 15.54
N CYS A 34 0.47 3.60 14.40
CA CYS A 34 -0.44 4.71 14.12
C CYS A 34 -1.71 4.65 14.99
N GLN A 35 -2.18 3.47 15.37
CA GLN A 35 -3.28 3.31 16.34
C GLN A 35 -2.86 3.67 17.77
N ALA A 36 -1.61 3.41 18.15
CA ALA A 36 -1.13 3.67 19.51
C ALA A 36 -0.95 5.16 19.83
N ASP A 37 -0.76 6.01 18.82
CA ASP A 37 -0.64 7.47 19.00
C ASP A 37 -2.03 8.14 18.98
N PRO A 38 -2.45 8.83 20.06
CA PRO A 38 -3.72 9.55 20.10
C PRO A 38 -3.93 10.58 18.99
N ALA A 39 -2.85 11.10 18.39
CA ALA A 39 -2.92 12.05 17.27
C ALA A 39 -3.31 11.38 15.93
N THR A 40 -3.08 10.08 15.80
CA THR A 40 -3.30 9.31 14.57
C THR A 40 -4.25 8.13 14.77
N TYR A 41 -4.75 7.90 15.98
CA TYR A 41 -5.80 6.93 16.29
C TYR A 41 -7.04 7.16 15.41
N VAL A 42 -7.65 6.07 14.96
CA VAL A 42 -8.90 6.07 14.21
C VAL A 42 -9.75 4.88 14.62
N ASP A 43 -11.06 5.09 14.73
CA ASP A 43 -11.99 3.97 14.84
C ASP A 43 -11.93 3.11 13.56
N HIS A 44 -11.61 1.82 13.70
CA HIS A 44 -11.47 0.87 12.58
C HIS A 44 -12.67 0.87 11.63
N GLU A 45 -13.89 1.09 12.15
CA GLU A 45 -15.09 1.11 11.31
C GLU A 45 -15.09 2.27 10.28
N LEU A 46 -14.32 3.33 10.54
CA LEU A 46 -14.16 4.44 9.61
C LEU A 46 -13.23 4.11 8.43
N LEU A 47 -12.35 3.11 8.60
CA LEU A 47 -11.42 2.69 7.56
C LEU A 47 -12.07 1.76 6.51
N HIS A 48 -13.15 1.04 6.88
CA HIS A 48 -13.89 0.16 5.98
C HIS A 48 -14.48 0.86 4.75
N ASP A 49 -14.77 2.16 4.83
CA ASP A 49 -15.22 2.98 3.70
C ASP A 49 -14.48 4.32 3.68
N LEU A 50 -13.25 4.30 3.17
CA LEU A 50 -12.43 5.51 3.01
C LEU A 50 -13.10 6.56 2.11
N ALA A 51 -13.95 6.15 1.16
CA ALA A 51 -14.63 7.08 0.27
C ALA A 51 -15.70 7.88 1.02
N ALA A 52 -16.50 7.20 1.85
CA ALA A 52 -17.48 7.85 2.72
C ALA A 52 -16.81 8.72 3.81
N ASN A 53 -15.60 8.36 4.23
CA ASN A 53 -14.88 9.02 5.31
C ASN A 53 -13.72 9.93 4.86
N ILE A 54 -13.68 10.34 3.59
CA ILE A 54 -12.55 11.11 3.02
C ILE A 54 -12.28 12.47 3.70
N ASP A 55 -13.32 13.05 4.32
CA ASP A 55 -13.24 14.31 5.06
C ASP A 55 -13.17 14.11 6.59
N ASN A 56 -13.15 12.85 7.06
CA ASN A 56 -13.00 12.56 8.48
C ASN A 56 -11.56 12.85 8.94
N PRO A 57 -11.36 13.70 9.97
CA PRO A 57 -10.02 14.10 10.40
C PRO A 57 -9.21 12.93 10.99
N GLN A 58 -9.84 11.96 11.66
CA GLN A 58 -9.15 10.78 12.20
C GLN A 58 -8.64 9.90 11.06
N VAL A 59 -9.49 9.62 10.07
CA VAL A 59 -9.09 8.87 8.86
C VAL A 59 -7.95 9.58 8.15
N GLY A 60 -8.07 10.90 7.95
CA GLY A 60 -7.00 11.68 7.33
C GLY A 60 -5.66 11.61 8.08
N ALA A 61 -5.68 11.73 9.40
CA ALA A 61 -4.47 11.64 10.23
C ALA A 61 -3.86 10.23 10.17
N HIS A 62 -4.69 9.19 10.28
CA HIS A 62 -4.26 7.81 10.26
C HIS A 62 -3.64 7.41 8.92
N MET A 63 -4.34 7.67 7.81
CA MET A 63 -3.82 7.33 6.48
C MET A 63 -2.53 8.09 6.15
N LEU A 64 -2.40 9.34 6.62
CA LEU A 64 -1.14 10.09 6.49
C LEU A 64 -0.01 9.44 7.29
N CYS A 65 -0.27 9.01 8.52
CA CYS A 65 0.70 8.30 9.37
C CYS A 65 1.22 7.04 8.68
N GLU A 66 0.33 6.20 8.16
CA GLU A 66 0.72 4.98 7.45
C GLU A 66 1.48 5.30 6.16
N SER A 67 0.94 6.19 5.32
CA SER A 67 1.55 6.56 4.04
C SER A 67 2.99 7.05 4.20
N THR A 68 3.23 7.87 5.24
CA THR A 68 4.56 8.42 5.54
C THR A 68 5.52 7.38 6.10
N LYS A 69 5.08 6.52 7.02
CA LYS A 69 5.92 5.45 7.59
C LYS A 69 6.27 4.36 6.59
N VAL A 70 5.38 4.07 5.64
CA VAL A 70 5.67 3.19 4.50
C VAL A 70 6.69 3.83 3.56
N GLY A 71 6.70 5.17 3.48
CA GLY A 71 7.55 5.96 2.60
C GLY A 71 6.90 6.31 1.27
N LEU A 72 5.57 6.21 1.15
CA LEU A 72 4.83 6.54 -0.08
C LEU A 72 4.75 8.05 -0.32
N GLN A 73 4.78 8.83 0.75
CA GLN A 73 4.76 10.28 0.69
C GLN A 73 5.48 10.93 1.88
N THR A 74 5.81 12.20 1.76
CA THR A 74 6.30 13.04 2.86
C THR A 74 5.14 13.55 3.73
N GLU A 75 5.45 14.12 4.91
CA GLU A 75 4.44 14.78 5.77
C GLU A 75 3.71 15.93 5.06
N ASN A 76 4.34 16.54 4.05
CA ASN A 76 3.75 17.61 3.23
C ASN A 76 2.92 17.07 2.04
N GLY A 77 2.84 15.76 1.87
CA GLY A 77 2.06 15.11 0.82
C GLY A 77 2.77 15.00 -0.52
N ASP A 78 4.08 15.22 -0.58
CA ASP A 78 4.86 14.96 -1.79
C ASP A 78 5.04 13.45 -1.95
N LEU A 79 4.64 12.91 -3.09
CA LEU A 79 4.63 11.47 -3.35
C LEU A 79 6.01 10.96 -3.80
N ASP A 80 6.43 9.81 -3.26
CA ASP A 80 7.57 9.05 -3.75
C ASP A 80 7.11 8.03 -4.79
N PHE A 81 7.16 8.44 -6.06
CA PHE A 81 6.71 7.62 -7.18
C PHE A 81 7.48 6.31 -7.33
N GLU A 82 8.78 6.28 -7.00
CA GLU A 82 9.58 5.07 -7.09
C GLU A 82 9.22 4.08 -5.98
N MET A 83 9.00 4.58 -4.76
CA MET A 83 8.49 3.75 -3.67
C MET A 83 7.09 3.20 -4.01
N ILE A 84 6.18 4.05 -4.47
CA ILE A 84 4.82 3.62 -4.86
C ILE A 84 4.88 2.55 -5.96
N LYS A 85 5.70 2.76 -6.99
CA LYS A 85 5.91 1.78 -8.07
C LYS A 85 6.41 0.44 -7.53
N SER A 86 7.43 0.48 -6.67
CA SER A 86 8.01 -0.71 -6.03
C SER A 86 6.97 -1.48 -5.23
N LYS A 87 6.14 -0.78 -4.46
CA LYS A 87 5.08 -1.36 -3.65
C LYS A 87 3.97 -2.00 -4.49
N ILE A 88 3.53 -1.36 -5.57
CA ILE A 88 2.52 -1.96 -6.47
C ILE A 88 3.07 -3.23 -7.12
N ALA A 89 4.36 -3.26 -7.48
CA ALA A 89 5.01 -4.40 -8.15
C ALA A 89 5.12 -5.68 -7.26
N LEU A 90 4.90 -5.55 -5.96
CA LEU A 90 4.87 -6.70 -5.04
C LEU A 90 3.75 -7.67 -5.41
N THR A 91 2.58 -7.17 -5.81
CA THR A 91 1.42 -7.97 -6.20
C THR A 91 1.11 -7.91 -7.70
N VAL A 92 1.41 -6.80 -8.39
CA VAL A 92 1.16 -6.63 -9.83
C VAL A 92 2.43 -6.94 -10.64
N LYS A 93 2.40 -7.99 -11.47
CA LYS A 93 3.57 -8.43 -12.27
C LYS A 93 3.67 -7.81 -13.66
N ASP A 94 2.57 -7.30 -14.18
CA ASP A 94 2.53 -6.59 -15.45
C ASP A 94 3.07 -5.17 -15.26
N GLU A 95 4.23 -4.86 -15.85
CA GLU A 95 4.88 -3.57 -15.72
C GLU A 95 4.06 -2.42 -16.35
N GLU A 96 3.35 -2.67 -17.45
CA GLU A 96 2.47 -1.66 -18.04
C GLU A 96 1.32 -1.33 -17.09
N LYS A 97 0.75 -2.35 -16.43
CA LYS A 97 -0.27 -2.15 -15.40
C LYS A 97 0.28 -1.43 -14.18
N VAL A 98 1.49 -1.74 -13.73
CA VAL A 98 2.15 -1.01 -12.63
C VAL A 98 2.29 0.47 -12.98
N ASN A 99 2.85 0.79 -14.15
CA ASN A 99 3.05 2.17 -14.57
C ASN A 99 1.72 2.92 -14.73
N PHE A 100 0.68 2.24 -15.25
CA PHE A 100 -0.68 2.78 -15.29
C PHE A 100 -1.20 3.12 -13.89
N LEU A 101 -1.07 2.21 -12.93
CA LEU A 101 -1.56 2.42 -11.56
C LEU A 101 -0.82 3.55 -10.84
N VAL A 102 0.48 3.69 -11.05
CA VAL A 102 1.25 4.84 -10.54
C VAL A 102 0.67 6.13 -11.12
N GLY A 103 0.49 6.21 -12.45
CA GLY A 103 -0.05 7.41 -13.09
C GLY A 103 -1.49 7.74 -12.70
N GLU A 104 -2.32 6.74 -12.44
CA GLU A 104 -3.74 6.91 -12.09
C GLU A 104 -3.93 7.23 -10.59
N CYS A 105 -3.19 6.57 -9.70
CA CYS A 105 -3.44 6.62 -8.26
C CYS A 105 -2.52 7.56 -7.48
N ALA A 106 -1.28 7.78 -7.94
CA ALA A 106 -0.32 8.65 -7.27
C ALA A 106 -0.57 10.13 -7.63
N ILE A 107 -1.74 10.64 -7.23
CA ILE A 107 -2.18 12.01 -7.51
C ILE A 107 -2.15 12.84 -6.23
N GLN A 108 -1.26 13.82 -6.17
CA GLN A 108 -1.20 14.79 -5.08
C GLN A 108 -2.52 15.57 -5.00
N LYS A 109 -3.09 15.66 -3.80
CA LYS A 109 -4.33 16.38 -3.51
C LYS A 109 -4.03 17.67 -2.75
N LYS A 110 -5.11 18.40 -2.44
CA LYS A 110 -5.03 19.70 -1.74
C LYS A 110 -4.37 19.60 -0.35
N THR A 111 -4.42 18.44 0.30
CA THR A 111 -3.79 18.22 1.60
C THR A 111 -3.03 16.88 1.62
N PRO A 112 -2.03 16.73 2.50
CA PRO A 112 -1.30 15.47 2.67
C PRO A 112 -2.23 14.30 3.03
N GLN A 113 -3.22 14.55 3.89
CA GLN A 113 -4.22 13.57 4.31
C GLN A 113 -5.06 13.08 3.12
N LYS A 114 -5.56 14.00 2.29
CA LYS A 114 -6.34 13.65 1.10
C LYS A 114 -5.50 12.95 0.05
N THR A 115 -4.20 13.24 -0.01
CA THR A 115 -3.26 12.55 -0.89
C THR A 115 -3.13 11.09 -0.46
N ALA A 116 -2.91 10.83 0.83
CA ALA A 116 -2.83 9.48 1.38
C ALA A 116 -4.13 8.69 1.14
N ILE A 117 -5.29 9.23 1.55
CA ILE A 117 -6.59 8.57 1.37
C ILE A 117 -6.82 8.23 -0.12
N ASN A 118 -6.56 9.18 -1.02
CA ASN A 118 -6.74 8.95 -2.46
C ASN A 118 -5.85 7.81 -2.97
N LEU A 119 -4.59 7.77 -2.57
CA LEU A 119 -3.65 6.74 -3.01
C LEU A 119 -4.16 5.35 -2.61
N PHE A 120 -4.45 5.14 -1.32
CA PHE A 120 -4.91 3.85 -0.82
C PHE A 120 -6.25 3.43 -1.43
N MET A 121 -7.26 4.32 -1.44
CA MET A 121 -8.57 4.05 -2.03
C MET A 121 -8.48 3.71 -3.53
N CYS A 122 -7.64 4.42 -4.29
CA CYS A 122 -7.47 4.16 -5.71
C CYS A 122 -6.80 2.81 -5.97
N LEU A 123 -5.76 2.47 -5.18
CA LEU A 123 -5.04 1.20 -5.28
C LEU A 123 -5.94 0.01 -4.94
N ASP A 124 -6.68 0.09 -3.83
CA ASP A 124 -7.63 -0.94 -3.41
C ASP A 124 -8.72 -1.18 -4.48
N LYS A 125 -9.34 -0.09 -4.98
CA LYS A 125 -10.31 -0.15 -6.08
C LYS A 125 -9.76 -0.81 -7.35
N ASN A 126 -8.44 -0.75 -7.55
CA ASN A 126 -7.76 -1.35 -8.69
C ASN A 126 -7.13 -2.73 -8.39
N GLY A 127 -7.45 -3.35 -7.25
CA GLY A 127 -7.03 -4.70 -6.88
C GLY A 127 -5.66 -4.81 -6.23
N VAL A 128 -5.09 -3.70 -5.74
CA VAL A 128 -3.88 -3.70 -4.91
C VAL A 128 -4.31 -3.62 -3.44
N THR A 129 -4.75 -4.75 -2.90
CA THR A 129 -5.50 -4.82 -1.63
C THR A 129 -4.65 -5.12 -0.38
N TYR A 130 -3.36 -5.44 -0.53
CA TYR A 130 -2.51 -5.79 0.62
C TYR A 130 -2.23 -4.61 1.58
N PHE A 131 -2.64 -3.40 1.19
CA PHE A 131 -2.67 -2.22 2.05
C PHE A 131 -3.95 -2.08 2.88
N HIS A 132 -4.95 -2.94 2.68
CA HIS A 132 -6.29 -2.85 3.29
C HIS A 132 -6.55 -3.99 4.29
N GLU A 133 -5.58 -4.88 4.52
CA GLU A 133 -5.72 -6.02 5.42
C GLU A 133 -5.25 -5.66 6.84
N PHE A 134 -6.04 -4.86 7.57
CA PHE A 134 -5.84 -4.58 9.00
C PHE A 134 -7.12 -4.80 9.80
#